data_AF-A0A6G3WZ91-F1
#
_entry.id   AF-A0A6G3WZ91-F1
#
_cell.length_a   1.000
_cell.length_b   1.000
_cell.length_c   1.000
_cell.angle_alpha   90.00
_cell.angle_beta   90.00
_cell.angle_gamma   90.00
#
_symmetry.space_group_name_H-M   'P 1'
#
loop_
_entity.id
_entity.type
_entity.pdbx_description
1 polymer ?
#
loop_
_entity_poly.entity_id
_entity_poly.type
_entity_poly.pdbx_seq_one_letter_code
_entity_poly.pdbx_strand_id
1 'polypeptide(L)'
;AESDSDSQLLAASSETVSKPAKPHAPQDVLREKLLVELQEKDPGTALTGLQRAVEQRPSLARHCMSIARALGKAAVEQYGPTRAHRFSRPVCDTSFASGVAQFS
;
A
#
# COMPACT_ATOMS: atom_id res chain seq x y z
N ALA A 1 -26.98 -46.40 -20.32
CA ALA A 1 -25.60 -46.57 -19.86
C ALA A 1 -24.72 -45.77 -20.82
N GLU A 2 -24.33 -44.57 -20.40
CA GLU A 2 -22.95 -44.15 -20.04
C GLU A 2 -22.26 -43.52 -21.27
N SER A 3 -22.24 -42.18 -21.36
CA SER A 3 -21.16 -41.27 -20.92
C SER A 3 -19.82 -41.52 -21.64
N ASP A 4 -19.31 -40.53 -22.37
CA ASP A 4 -18.26 -39.68 -21.78
C ASP A 4 -18.06 -38.36 -22.53
N SER A 5 -17.65 -37.36 -21.77
CA SER A 5 -17.33 -36.01 -22.19
C SER A 5 -15.90 -35.96 -22.72
N ASP A 6 -15.60 -35.11 -23.71
CA ASP A 6 -14.25 -34.52 -23.74
C ASP A 6 -14.26 -33.14 -24.39
N SER A 7 -14.38 -32.15 -23.51
CA SER A 7 -14.03 -30.76 -23.78
C SER A 7 -12.54 -30.71 -24.11
N GLN A 8 -12.22 -30.65 -25.39
CA GLN A 8 -10.85 -30.38 -25.82
C GLN A 8 -10.49 -28.95 -25.42
N LEU A 9 -9.74 -28.91 -24.32
CA LEU A 9 -9.09 -27.77 -23.73
C LEU A 9 -8.23 -27.07 -24.77
N LEU A 10 -8.56 -25.81 -25.05
CA LEU A 10 -7.70 -24.88 -25.75
C LEU A 10 -6.45 -24.63 -24.92
N ALA A 11 -5.36 -25.28 -25.31
CA ALA A 11 -4.01 -24.90 -24.95
C ALA A 11 -3.73 -23.50 -25.50
N ALA A 12 -3.83 -22.49 -24.65
CA ALA A 12 -3.21 -21.19 -24.87
C ALA A 12 -2.12 -21.01 -23.80
N SER A 13 -0.90 -21.38 -24.18
CA SER A 13 0.31 -21.01 -23.47
C SER A 13 0.33 -19.49 -23.22
N SER A 14 0.25 -19.10 -21.95
CA SER A 14 0.79 -17.80 -21.51
C SER A 14 2.01 -18.08 -20.65
N GLU A 15 3.09 -18.38 -21.36
CA GLU A 15 4.46 -18.29 -20.88
C GLU A 15 4.81 -16.80 -20.71
N THR A 16 4.21 -16.15 -19.71
CA THR A 16 4.69 -14.83 -19.28
C THR A 16 4.91 -14.83 -17.79
N VAL A 17 6.06 -15.41 -17.44
CA VAL A 17 6.92 -14.98 -16.34
C VAL A 17 6.24 -14.96 -14.97
N SER A 18 6.19 -16.14 -14.34
CA SER A 18 6.28 -16.25 -12.89
C SER A 18 7.61 -15.63 -12.44
N LYS A 19 7.66 -14.29 -12.33
CA LYS A 19 8.70 -13.64 -11.54
C LYS A 19 8.55 -14.25 -10.14
N PRO A 20 9.58 -14.90 -9.57
CA PRO A 20 9.48 -15.30 -8.17
C PRO A 20 9.08 -14.06 -7.41
N ALA A 21 7.96 -14.13 -6.67
CA ALA A 21 7.50 -13.04 -5.83
C ALA A 21 8.72 -12.60 -5.03
N LYS A 22 9.26 -11.41 -5.35
CA LYS A 22 10.44 -10.89 -4.67
C LYS A 22 10.11 -10.99 -3.19
N PRO A 23 10.98 -11.57 -2.34
CA PRO A 23 10.74 -11.58 -0.91
C PRO A 23 10.37 -10.14 -0.53
N HIS A 24 9.13 -9.95 -0.08
CA HIS A 24 8.58 -8.61 0.13
C HIS A 24 9.55 -7.88 1.03
N ALA A 25 10.13 -6.80 0.52
CA ALA A 25 11.15 -6.12 1.27
C ALA A 25 10.50 -5.60 2.56
N PRO A 26 11.24 -5.46 3.68
CA PRO A 26 10.64 -5.07 4.96
C PRO A 26 9.78 -3.79 4.89
N GLN A 27 10.10 -2.87 3.99
CA GLN A 27 9.31 -1.67 3.71
C GLN A 27 7.97 -1.94 3.00
N ASP A 28 7.88 -2.97 2.15
CA ASP A 28 6.66 -3.32 1.43
C ASP A 28 5.64 -3.96 2.38
N VAL A 29 6.11 -4.86 3.25
CA VAL A 29 5.31 -5.45 4.33
C VAL A 29 4.80 -4.36 5.29
N LEU A 30 5.65 -3.40 5.64
CA LEU A 30 5.24 -2.27 6.46
C LEU A 30 4.17 -1.43 5.74
N ARG A 31 4.37 -1.11 4.46
CA ARG A 31 3.40 -0.34 3.67
C ARG A 31 2.03 -1.02 3.64
N GLU A 32 1.99 -2.31 3.32
CA GLU A 32 0.75 -3.09 3.26
C GLU A 32 0.03 -3.10 4.60
N LYS A 33 0.76 -3.35 5.69
CA LYS A 33 0.21 -3.28 7.05
C LYS A 33 -0.40 -1.93 7.38
N LEU A 34 0.29 -0.84 7.02
CA LEU A 34 -0.19 0.52 7.29
C LEU A 34 -1.39 0.91 6.42
N LEU A 35 -1.49 0.38 5.20
CA LEU A 35 -2.67 0.57 4.35
C LEU A 35 -3.89 -0.12 4.94
N VAL A 36 -3.73 -1.35 5.44
CA VAL A 36 -4.79 -2.06 6.17
C VAL A 36 -5.19 -1.27 7.42
N GLU A 37 -4.21 -0.81 8.21
CA GLU A 37 -4.49 -0.05 9.44
C GLU A 37 -5.17 1.30 9.17
N LEU A 38 -4.82 1.98 8.06
CA LEU A 38 -5.49 3.19 7.61
C LEU A 38 -6.96 2.92 7.26
N GLN A 39 -7.24 1.79 6.63
CA GLN A 39 -8.57 1.41 6.18
C GLN A 39 -9.45 0.90 7.33
N GLU A 40 -8.87 0.17 8.28
CA GLU A 40 -9.59 -0.36 9.46
C GLU A 40 -9.81 0.69 10.56
N LYS A 41 -8.86 1.62 10.75
CA LYS A 41 -8.90 2.61 11.82
C LYS A 41 -9.00 4.02 11.28
N ASP A 42 -7.84 4.64 11.04
CA ASP A 42 -7.72 6.00 10.56
C ASP A 42 -6.29 6.27 10.03
N PRO A 43 -6.13 7.28 9.16
CA PRO A 43 -4.83 7.64 8.60
C PRO A 43 -3.84 8.10 9.68
N GLY A 44 -4.31 8.70 10.77
CA GLY A 44 -3.48 9.15 11.88
C GLY A 44 -2.84 7.99 12.64
N THR A 45 -3.58 6.90 12.88
CA THR A 45 -3.03 5.69 13.49
C THR A 45 -1.98 5.04 12.59
N ALA A 46 -2.25 4.91 11.28
CA ALA A 46 -1.27 4.40 10.33
C ALA A 46 0.00 5.28 10.26
N LEU A 47 -0.15 6.61 10.25
CA LEU A 47 0.99 7.54 10.27
C LEU A 47 1.80 7.44 11.57
N THR A 48 1.14 7.23 12.71
CA THR A 48 1.81 7.00 14.00
C THR A 48 2.60 5.67 13.98
N GLY A 49 2.04 4.63 13.36
CA GLY A 49 2.74 3.37 13.13
C GLY A 49 3.98 3.54 12.24
N LEU A 50 3.87 4.32 11.17
CA LEU A 50 4.98 4.66 10.28
C LEU A 50 6.09 5.42 11.01
N GLN A 51 5.72 6.43 11.81
CA GLN A 51 6.64 7.20 12.65
C GLN A 51 7.48 6.29 13.53
N ARG A 52 6.81 5.46 14.34
CA ARG A 52 7.48 4.52 15.24
C ARG A 52 8.39 3.54 14.50
N ALA A 53 7.97 3.06 13.34
CA ALA A 53 8.78 2.14 12.53
C ALA A 53 10.06 2.81 11.99
N VAL A 54 9.97 4.07 11.56
CA VAL A 54 11.13 4.85 11.08
C VAL A 54 12.06 5.24 12.22
N GLU A 55 11.53 5.62 13.38
CA GLU A 55 12.31 5.90 14.59
C GLU A 55 13.08 4.67 15.06
N GLN A 56 12.45 3.50 15.04
CA GLN A 56 13.10 2.22 15.40
C GLN A 56 14.11 1.75 14.35
N ARG A 57 13.87 2.07 13.07
CA ARG A 57 14.70 1.64 11.94
C ARG A 57 14.95 2.81 10.99
N PRO A 58 16.02 3.59 11.21
CA PRO A 58 16.36 4.73 10.35
C PRO A 58 16.58 4.34 8.88
N SER A 59 16.90 3.07 8.59
CA SER A 59 17.00 2.55 7.23
C SER A 59 15.68 2.65 6.43
N LEU A 60 14.54 2.64 7.12
CA LEU A 60 13.20 2.82 6.53
C LEU A 60 12.88 4.29 6.24
N ALA A 61 13.63 5.25 6.80
CA ALA A 61 13.41 6.67 6.53
C ALA A 61 13.49 6.99 5.03
N ARG A 62 14.40 6.31 4.30
CA ARG A 62 14.52 6.43 2.83
C ARG A 62 13.27 5.97 2.08
N HIS A 63 12.48 5.08 2.67
CA HIS A 63 11.23 4.58 2.10
C HIS A 63 10.00 5.33 2.64
N CYS A 64 10.15 6.10 3.72
CA CYS A 64 9.03 6.76 4.37
C CYS A 64 8.27 7.69 3.41
N MET A 65 8.97 8.40 2.54
CA MET A 65 8.34 9.28 1.54
C MET A 65 7.42 8.50 0.60
N SER A 66 7.88 7.35 0.10
CA SER A 66 7.09 6.50 -0.81
C SER A 66 5.89 5.88 -0.10
N ILE A 67 6.06 5.45 1.15
CA ILE A 67 4.99 4.85 1.95
C ILE A 67 3.93 5.92 2.29
N ALA A 68 4.37 7.09 2.77
CA ALA A 68 3.49 8.19 3.13
C ALA A 68 2.68 8.70 1.92
N ARG A 69 3.28 8.76 0.73
CA ARG A 69 2.57 9.15 -0.51
C ARG A 69 1.48 8.15 -0.88
N ALA A 70 1.74 6.85 -0.72
CA ALA A 70 0.76 5.79 -0.93
C ALA A 70 -0.38 5.84 0.11
N LEU A 71 -0.05 6.11 1.38
CA LEU A 71 -1.05 6.35 2.42
C LEU A 71 -1.89 7.59 2.11
N GLY A 72 -1.29 8.66 1.59
CA GLY A 72 -2.00 9.87 1.17
C GLY A 72 -3.04 9.59 0.09
N LYS A 73 -2.67 8.79 -0.93
CA LYS A 73 -3.60 8.32 -1.96
C LYS A 73 -4.77 7.53 -1.36
N ALA A 74 -4.47 6.53 -0.52
CA ALA A 74 -5.50 5.70 0.12
C ALA A 74 -6.40 6.52 1.06
N ALA A 75 -5.83 7.52 1.75
CA ALA A 75 -6.60 8.44 2.59
C ALA A 75 -7.58 9.28 1.77
N VAL A 76 -7.19 9.74 0.57
CA VAL A 76 -8.10 10.45 -0.34
C VAL A 76 -9.22 9.54 -0.82
N GLU A 77 -8.90 8.31 -1.21
CA GLU A 77 -9.89 7.33 -1.65
C GLU A 77 -10.92 7.01 -0.56
N GLN A 78 -10.51 6.92 0.71
CA GLN A 78 -11.39 6.57 1.83
C GLN A 78 -12.11 7.77 2.47
N TYR A 79 -11.40 8.88 2.68
CA TYR A 79 -11.91 10.04 3.45
C TYR A 79 -12.18 11.28 2.59
N GLY A 80 -11.64 11.36 1.39
CA GLY A 80 -11.64 12.56 0.55
C GLY A 80 -10.53 13.55 0.92
N PRO A 81 -10.16 14.46 0.00
CA PRO A 81 -8.94 15.26 0.11
C PRO A 81 -8.93 16.22 1.30
N THR A 82 -10.03 16.90 1.56
CA THR A 82 -10.12 17.87 2.67
C THR A 82 -9.96 17.21 4.03
N ARG A 83 -10.50 15.99 4.22
CA ARG A 83 -10.36 15.25 5.48
C ARG A 83 -8.98 14.61 5.56
N ALA A 84 -8.48 14.02 4.47
CA ALA A 84 -7.15 13.43 4.41
C ALA A 84 -6.05 14.44 4.81
N HIS A 85 -6.11 15.67 4.30
CA HIS A 85 -5.12 16.71 4.63
C HIS A 85 -4.97 16.99 6.13
N ARG A 86 -6.06 16.88 6.92
CA ARG A 86 -6.05 17.12 8.37
C ARG A 86 -5.21 16.11 9.15
N PHE A 87 -4.93 14.95 8.57
CA PHE A 87 -4.13 13.91 9.21
C PHE A 87 -2.62 14.06 8.96
N SER A 88 -2.17 15.07 8.23
CA SER A 88 -0.72 15.34 8.08
C SER A 88 -0.14 15.75 9.45
N ARG A 89 0.77 14.94 10.03
CA ARG A 89 1.37 15.18 11.37
C ARG A 89 2.81 15.72 11.24
N PRO A 90 3.80 15.43 12.11
CA PRO A 90 5.23 15.65 11.80
C PRO A 90 6.04 14.33 11.79
N VAL A 91 6.67 13.96 10.65
CA VAL A 91 7.78 13.02 10.36
C VAL A 91 7.80 12.66 8.86
N CYS A 92 6.65 12.43 8.20
CA CYS A 92 6.58 12.09 6.76
C CYS A 92 5.44 12.80 6.01
N ASP A 93 5.08 13.95 6.51
CA ASP A 93 3.78 14.61 6.36
C ASP A 93 3.77 15.51 5.15
N THR A 94 4.93 16.08 4.80
CA THR A 94 5.13 16.70 3.50
C THR A 94 4.91 15.68 2.38
N SER A 95 5.35 14.44 2.58
CA SER A 95 5.18 13.37 1.57
C SER A 95 3.75 12.82 1.56
N PHE A 96 3.12 12.70 2.74
CA PHE A 96 1.71 12.34 2.85
C PHE A 96 0.81 13.41 2.22
N ALA A 97 0.96 14.67 2.60
CA ALA A 97 0.25 15.81 2.04
C ALA A 97 0.51 15.95 0.54
N SER A 98 1.73 15.69 0.06
CA SER A 98 2.01 15.61 -1.37
C SER A 98 1.19 14.51 -2.02
N GLY A 99 1.12 13.32 -1.41
CA GLY A 99 0.25 12.23 -1.86
C GLY A 99 -1.20 12.68 -1.94
N VAL A 100 -1.74 13.26 -0.88
CA VAL A 100 -3.10 13.80 -0.86
C VAL A 100 -3.31 14.82 -1.98
N ALA A 101 -2.41 15.79 -2.16
CA ALA A 101 -2.50 16.84 -3.16
C ALA A 101 -2.39 16.35 -4.61
N GLN A 102 -1.81 15.17 -4.86
CA GLN A 102 -1.78 14.55 -6.20
C GLN A 102 -3.09 13.88 -6.58
N PHE A 103 -3.89 13.50 -5.58
CA PHE A 103 -5.15 12.77 -5.77
C PHE A 103 -6.36 13.59 -5.35
N SER A 104 -6.17 14.83 -4.89
CA SER A 104 -7.20 15.79 -4.46
C SER A 104 -7.88 16.51 -5.61
#